data_AF-A0A949KIS4-F1
#
_entry.id   AF-A0A949KIS4-F1
#
_cell.length_a   1.000
_cell.length_b   1.000
_cell.length_c   1.000
_cell.angle_alpha   90.00
_cell.angle_beta   90.00
_cell.angle_gamma   90.00
#
_symmetry.space_group_name_H-M   'P 1'
#
loop_
_entity.id
_entity.type
_entity.pdbx_description
1 polymer ?
#
loop_
_entity_poly.entity_id
_entity_poly.type
_entity_poly.pdbx_seq_one_letter_code
_entity_poly.pdbx_strand_id
1 'polypeptide(L)'
;MQRTEQDTVFVGFLGGLIGGLAKLAADVAFFILGIAKTTEAHLAAQAFLPTGTAITLSALALGVAVDLGIAVALGIVAAYIIAFTGRDYLLLKGLIFGALLYVFGYGLVAQAFLPTVVLRPDLATSAVFLLTHLVLGAVTFLVIGQFQTEVCDAQ
;
A
#
# COMPACT_ATOMS: atom_id res chain seq x y z
N MET A 1 5.98 26.10 -14.31
CA MET A 1 6.38 24.72 -14.65
C MET A 1 5.16 24.07 -15.29
N GLN A 2 5.16 23.88 -16.61
CA GLN A 2 4.07 23.14 -17.29
C GLN A 2 4.26 21.66 -16.96
N ARG A 3 3.21 21.01 -16.44
CA ARG A 3 3.21 19.56 -16.21
C ARG A 3 2.84 18.88 -17.53
N THR A 4 3.39 17.70 -17.77
CA THR A 4 3.08 16.89 -18.95
C THR A 4 1.82 16.09 -18.67
N GLU A 5 0.85 16.11 -19.57
CA GLU A 5 -0.30 15.21 -19.54
C GLU A 5 0.20 13.76 -19.71
N GLN A 6 -0.19 12.90 -18.77
CA GLN A 6 0.21 11.51 -18.75
C GLN A 6 -1.00 10.60 -18.52
N ASP A 7 -0.92 9.42 -19.13
CA ASP A 7 -1.88 8.33 -18.92
C ASP A 7 -2.11 8.08 -17.43
N THR A 8 -3.38 8.07 -17.03
CA THR A 8 -3.78 8.01 -15.61
C THR A 8 -3.38 6.67 -14.99
N VAL A 9 -3.40 5.58 -15.76
CA VAL A 9 -2.98 4.26 -15.31
C VAL A 9 -1.47 4.24 -15.06
N PHE A 10 -0.67 4.81 -15.95
CA PHE A 10 0.78 4.93 -15.79
C PHE A 10 1.17 5.78 -14.57
N VAL A 11 0.52 6.94 -14.38
CA VAL A 11 0.74 7.79 -13.20
C VAL A 11 0.38 7.04 -11.92
N GLY A 12 -0.74 6.32 -11.93
CA GLY A 12 -1.16 5.49 -10.81
C GLY A 12 -0.22 4.32 -10.53
N PHE A 13 0.30 3.67 -11.57
CA PHE A 13 1.33 2.64 -11.46
C PHE A 13 2.58 3.18 -10.76
N LEU A 14 3.09 4.34 -11.20
CA LEU A 14 4.26 4.97 -10.57
C LEU A 14 3.99 5.37 -9.12
N GLY A 15 2.83 5.98 -8.86
CA GLY A 15 2.41 6.37 -7.51
C GLY A 15 2.26 5.18 -6.56
N GLY A 16 1.65 4.10 -7.04
CA GLY A 16 1.48 2.87 -6.28
C GLY A 16 2.80 2.15 -6.03
N LEU A 17 3.67 2.07 -7.04
CA LEU A 17 5.00 1.45 -6.90
C LEU A 17 5.87 2.21 -5.90
N ILE A 18 5.99 3.54 -6.03
CA ILE A 18 6.82 4.37 -5.14
C ILE A 18 6.23 4.37 -3.72
N GLY A 19 4.91 4.48 -3.57
CA GLY A 19 4.25 4.37 -2.28
C GLY A 19 4.42 3.00 -1.64
N GLY A 20 4.32 1.92 -2.43
CA GLY A 20 4.54 0.55 -1.98
C GLY A 20 5.97 0.31 -1.51
N LEU A 21 6.97 0.84 -2.23
CA LEU A 21 8.36 0.79 -1.81
C LEU A 21 8.60 1.57 -0.50
N ALA A 22 7.97 2.74 -0.35
CA ALA A 22 8.06 3.53 0.89
C ALA A 22 7.43 2.80 2.08
N LYS A 23 6.25 2.19 1.89
CA LYS A 23 5.57 1.31 2.86
C LYS A 23 6.48 0.16 3.27
N LEU A 24 7.02 -0.58 2.29
CA LEU A 24 7.89 -1.72 2.53
C LEU A 24 9.16 -1.33 3.30
N ALA A 25 9.77 -0.20 2.93
CA ALA A 25 10.95 0.32 3.64
C ALA A 25 10.62 0.66 5.10
N ALA A 26 9.47 1.31 5.36
CA ALA A 26 9.03 1.61 6.72
C ALA A 26 8.76 0.33 7.52
N ASP A 27 8.05 -0.64 6.93
CA ASP A 27 7.70 -1.91 7.55
C ASP A 27 8.96 -2.73 7.94
N VAL A 28 9.91 -2.86 7.01
CA VAL A 28 11.19 -3.52 7.25
C VAL A 28 12.00 -2.79 8.32
N ALA A 29 11.99 -1.45 8.34
CA ALA A 29 12.67 -0.69 9.39
C ALA A 29 12.10 -1.00 10.78
N PHE A 30 10.77 -0.98 10.94
CA PHE A 30 10.12 -1.31 12.21
C PHE A 30 10.37 -2.77 12.64
N PHE A 31 10.45 -3.69 11.69
CA PHE A 31 10.79 -5.08 11.94
C PHE A 31 12.25 -5.25 12.42
N ILE A 32 13.22 -4.62 11.74
CA ILE A 32 14.64 -4.67 12.14
C ILE A 32 14.85 -4.02 13.51
N LEU A 33 14.08 -2.97 13.84
CA LEU A 33 14.10 -2.32 15.16
C LEU A 33 13.42 -3.16 16.26
N GLY A 34 12.79 -4.29 15.92
CA GLY A 34 12.09 -5.16 16.86
C GLY A 34 10.77 -4.60 17.39
N ILE A 35 10.24 -3.52 16.77
CA ILE A 35 8.95 -2.92 17.13
C ILE A 35 7.81 -3.76 16.55
N ALA A 36 7.94 -4.19 15.30
CA ALA A 36 7.04 -5.14 14.66
C ALA A 36 7.64 -6.56 14.74
N LYS A 37 6.80 -7.56 15.04
CA LYS A 37 7.25 -8.97 15.13
C LYS A 37 7.30 -9.68 13.78
N THR A 38 6.64 -9.11 12.77
CA THR A 38 6.58 -9.63 11.41
C THR A 38 6.38 -8.47 10.46
N THR A 39 6.61 -8.70 9.17
CA THR A 39 6.34 -7.71 8.12
C THR A 39 5.08 -8.09 7.35
N GLU A 40 4.52 -7.14 6.64
CA GLU A 40 3.41 -7.37 5.71
C GLU A 40 3.83 -8.28 4.56
N ALA A 41 5.11 -8.25 4.15
CA ALA A 41 5.65 -9.20 3.18
C ALA A 41 5.65 -10.65 3.72
N HIS A 42 5.91 -10.87 5.01
CA HIS A 42 5.75 -12.20 5.61
C HIS A 42 4.29 -12.66 5.56
N LEU A 43 3.33 -11.76 5.83
CA LEU A 43 1.91 -12.07 5.78
C LEU A 43 1.42 -12.35 4.36
N ALA A 44 1.84 -11.52 3.40
CA ALA A 44 1.55 -11.72 1.98
C ALA A 44 2.09 -13.06 1.48
N ALA A 45 3.29 -13.47 1.90
CA ALA A 45 3.83 -14.79 1.57
C ALA A 45 2.96 -15.91 2.17
N GLN A 46 2.58 -15.81 3.44
CA GLN A 46 1.75 -16.80 4.13
C GLN A 46 0.34 -16.92 3.54
N ALA A 47 -0.20 -15.84 2.97
CA ALA A 47 -1.49 -15.86 2.30
C ALA A 47 -1.51 -16.72 1.02
N PHE A 48 -0.35 -16.91 0.39
CA PHE A 48 -0.21 -17.63 -0.89
C PHE A 48 0.53 -18.97 -0.76
N LEU A 49 0.99 -19.32 0.43
CA LEU A 49 1.72 -20.57 0.70
C LEU A 49 0.91 -21.49 1.64
N PRO A 50 1.11 -22.81 1.55
CA PRO A 50 0.49 -23.74 2.49
C PRO A 50 0.85 -23.41 3.94
N THR A 51 -0.11 -23.53 4.86
CA THR A 51 0.10 -23.29 6.29
C THR A 51 1.26 -24.13 6.83
N GLY A 52 2.16 -23.51 7.59
CA GLY A 52 3.35 -24.16 8.14
C GLY A 52 4.55 -24.22 7.19
N THR A 53 4.42 -23.68 5.96
CA THR A 53 5.56 -23.51 5.06
C THR A 53 6.58 -22.54 5.67
N ALA A 54 7.85 -22.94 5.71
CA ALA A 54 8.91 -22.09 6.23
C ALA A 54 9.09 -20.84 5.36
N ILE A 55 9.25 -19.67 5.99
CA ILE A 55 9.51 -18.42 5.28
C ILE A 55 10.99 -18.35 4.90
N THR A 56 11.29 -18.81 3.70
CA THR A 56 12.59 -18.68 3.05
C THR A 56 12.73 -17.33 2.34
N LEU A 57 13.92 -17.02 1.82
CA LEU A 57 14.13 -15.81 1.01
C LEU A 57 13.24 -15.78 -0.24
N SER A 58 12.99 -16.93 -0.88
CA SER A 58 12.09 -17.02 -2.03
C SER A 58 10.63 -16.81 -1.66
N ALA A 59 10.19 -17.33 -0.50
CA ALA A 59 8.86 -17.05 0.04
C ALA A 59 8.69 -15.55 0.34
N LEU A 60 9.69 -14.90 0.93
CA LEU A 60 9.66 -13.47 1.20
C LEU A 60 9.64 -12.64 -0.10
N ALA A 61 10.41 -13.04 -1.12
CA ALA A 61 10.38 -12.39 -2.42
C ALA A 61 8.99 -12.46 -3.09
N LEU A 62 8.30 -13.61 -2.96
CA LEU A 62 6.90 -13.73 -3.38
C LEU A 62 6.00 -12.77 -2.60
N GLY A 63 6.15 -12.70 -1.28
CA GLY A 63 5.39 -11.77 -0.43
C GLY A 63 5.58 -10.31 -0.82
N VAL A 64 6.82 -9.89 -1.09
CA VAL A 64 7.13 -8.53 -1.59
C VAL A 64 6.49 -8.29 -2.95
N ALA A 65 6.54 -9.26 -3.87
CA ALA A 65 5.93 -9.12 -5.19
C ALA A 65 4.40 -8.97 -5.11
N VAL A 66 3.75 -9.74 -4.22
CA VAL A 66 2.31 -9.63 -3.95
C VAL A 66 1.98 -8.27 -3.35
N ASP A 67 2.72 -7.83 -2.33
CA ASP A 67 2.46 -6.55 -1.65
C ASP A 67 2.63 -5.35 -2.61
N LEU A 68 3.69 -5.34 -3.42
CA LEU A 68 3.91 -4.31 -4.43
C LEU A 68 2.87 -4.36 -5.55
N GLY A 69 2.43 -5.56 -5.96
CA GLY A 69 1.35 -5.72 -6.94
C GLY A 69 0.04 -5.10 -6.45
N ILE A 70 -0.30 -5.34 -5.18
CA ILE A 70 -1.46 -4.71 -4.53
C ILE A 70 -1.27 -3.20 -4.46
N ALA A 71 -0.10 -2.71 -4.04
CA ALA A 71 0.19 -1.28 -3.96
C ALA A 71 0.05 -0.57 -5.32
N VAL A 72 0.49 -1.19 -6.41
CA VAL A 72 0.31 -0.70 -7.79
C VAL A 72 -1.17 -0.60 -8.15
N ALA A 73 -1.96 -1.66 -7.92
CA ALA A 73 -3.39 -1.64 -8.20
C ALA A 73 -4.11 -0.53 -7.42
N LEU A 74 -3.75 -0.35 -6.15
CA LEU A 74 -4.28 0.72 -5.30
C LEU A 74 -3.80 2.11 -5.72
N GLY A 75 -2.58 2.24 -6.25
CA GLY A 75 -2.07 3.47 -6.84
C GLY A 75 -2.86 3.92 -8.07
N ILE A 76 -3.27 2.97 -8.92
CA ILE A 76 -4.18 3.25 -10.05
C ILE A 76 -5.51 3.78 -9.55
N VAL A 77 -6.11 3.15 -8.53
CA VAL A 77 -7.34 3.65 -7.89
C VAL A 77 -7.13 5.06 -7.32
N ALA A 78 -6.02 5.30 -6.63
CA ALA A 78 -5.67 6.61 -6.08
C ALA A 78 -5.55 7.68 -7.17
N ALA A 79 -5.01 7.35 -8.35
CA ALA A 79 -4.91 8.29 -9.47
C ALA A 79 -6.29 8.73 -9.97
N TYR A 80 -7.24 7.80 -10.11
CA TYR A 80 -8.62 8.14 -10.43
C TYR A 80 -9.28 8.97 -9.31
N ILE A 81 -9.06 8.65 -8.04
CA ILE A 81 -9.60 9.45 -6.93
C ILE A 81 -9.10 10.91 -7.01
N ILE A 82 -7.80 11.12 -7.28
CA ILE A 82 -7.25 12.47 -7.45
C ILE A 82 -7.85 13.15 -8.69
N ALA A 83 -8.02 12.43 -9.79
CA ALA A 83 -8.63 12.97 -11.00
C ALA A 83 -10.06 13.47 -10.76
N PHE A 84 -10.88 12.73 -10.01
CA PHE A 84 -12.27 13.10 -9.72
C PHE A 84 -12.46 14.10 -8.58
N THR A 85 -11.56 14.10 -7.59
CA THR A 85 -11.72 14.94 -6.38
C THR A 85 -10.82 16.17 -6.37
N GLY A 86 -10.00 16.35 -7.40
CA GLY A 86 -9.01 17.42 -7.52
C GLY A 86 -7.75 17.20 -6.68
N ARG A 87 -6.80 18.13 -6.83
CA ARG A 87 -5.45 18.07 -6.22
C ARG A 87 -5.33 18.79 -4.87
N ASP A 88 -6.43 19.28 -4.31
CA ASP A 88 -6.40 19.92 -3.00
C ASP A 88 -6.19 18.88 -1.89
N TYR A 89 -5.44 19.27 -0.86
CA TYR A 89 -5.21 18.46 0.35
C TYR A 89 -4.69 17.03 0.09
N LEU A 90 -3.78 16.84 -0.88
CA LEU A 90 -3.24 15.53 -1.27
C LEU A 90 -2.75 14.69 -0.09
N LEU A 91 -2.01 15.29 0.85
CA LEU A 91 -1.51 14.58 2.03
C LEU A 91 -2.67 14.02 2.88
N LEU A 92 -3.68 14.83 3.15
CA LEU A 92 -4.84 14.40 3.95
C LEU A 92 -5.62 13.29 3.22
N LYS A 93 -5.87 13.45 1.92
CA LYS A 93 -6.53 12.42 1.10
C LYS A 93 -5.73 11.11 1.11
N GLY A 94 -4.40 11.21 1.00
CA GLY A 94 -3.50 10.06 1.07
C GLY A 94 -3.56 9.36 2.43
N LEU A 95 -3.51 10.11 3.54
CA LEU A 95 -3.63 9.54 4.88
C LEU A 95 -4.98 8.84 5.10
N ILE A 96 -6.09 9.47 4.66
CA ILE A 96 -7.42 8.85 4.73
C ILE A 96 -7.45 7.59 3.88
N PHE A 97 -6.97 7.65 2.64
CA PHE A 97 -6.90 6.49 1.76
C PHE A 97 -6.12 5.34 2.40
N GLY A 98 -4.91 5.61 2.92
CA GLY A 98 -4.11 4.63 3.65
C GLY A 98 -4.82 4.02 4.86
N ALA A 99 -5.46 4.84 5.70
CA ALA A 99 -6.21 4.37 6.85
C ALA A 99 -7.39 3.47 6.44
N LEU A 100 -8.11 3.85 5.38
CA LEU A 100 -9.20 3.05 4.84
C LEU A 100 -8.69 1.71 4.28
N LEU A 101 -7.56 1.70 3.57
CA LEU A 101 -6.95 0.45 3.08
C LEU A 101 -6.60 -0.50 4.23
N TYR A 102 -6.07 0.02 5.33
CA TYR A 102 -5.81 -0.80 6.52
C TYR A 102 -7.11 -1.37 7.10
N VAL A 103 -8.11 -0.53 7.34
CA VAL A 103 -9.39 -0.95 7.95
C VAL A 103 -10.17 -1.91 7.05
N PHE A 104 -10.29 -1.63 5.76
CA PHE A 104 -11.00 -2.49 4.83
C PHE A 104 -10.20 -3.74 4.48
N GLY A 105 -8.90 -3.60 4.21
CA GLY A 105 -8.03 -4.72 3.86
C GLY A 105 -7.91 -5.72 5.00
N TYR A 106 -7.39 -5.29 6.15
CA TYR A 106 -7.16 -6.18 7.29
C TYR A 106 -8.40 -6.36 8.19
N GLY A 107 -9.17 -5.28 8.39
CA GLY A 107 -10.32 -5.29 9.29
C GLY A 107 -11.56 -5.99 8.72
N LEU A 108 -11.69 -6.10 7.39
CA LEU A 108 -12.88 -6.68 6.75
C LEU A 108 -12.54 -7.77 5.73
N VAL A 109 -11.83 -7.43 4.65
CA VAL A 109 -11.62 -8.32 3.50
C VAL A 109 -10.80 -9.54 3.91
N ALA A 110 -9.64 -9.34 4.52
CA ALA A 110 -8.74 -10.44 4.81
C ALA A 110 -9.36 -11.44 5.79
N GLN A 111 -10.20 -10.99 6.74
CA GLN A 111 -10.89 -11.88 7.68
C GLN A 111 -11.83 -12.88 6.98
N ALA A 112 -12.29 -12.58 5.77
CA ALA A 112 -13.11 -13.50 4.99
C ALA A 112 -12.30 -14.61 4.29
N PHE A 113 -10.99 -14.43 4.10
CA PHE A 113 -10.17 -15.30 3.25
C PHE A 113 -8.96 -15.92 3.95
N LEU A 114 -8.47 -15.35 5.06
CA LEU A 114 -7.29 -15.85 5.76
C LEU A 114 -7.62 -16.27 7.21
N PRO A 115 -6.92 -17.30 7.74
CA PRO A 115 -7.06 -17.70 9.13
C PRO A 115 -6.76 -16.54 10.09
N THR A 116 -7.59 -16.40 11.13
CA THR A 116 -7.46 -15.31 12.13
C THR A 116 -6.11 -15.31 12.85
N VAL A 117 -5.46 -16.47 13.00
CA VAL A 117 -4.13 -16.62 13.61
C VAL A 117 -3.02 -15.95 12.79
N VAL A 118 -3.19 -15.85 11.47
CA VAL A 118 -2.24 -15.17 10.57
C VAL A 118 -2.52 -13.66 10.55
N LEU A 119 -3.78 -13.27 10.72
CA LEU A 119 -4.25 -11.90 10.48
C LEU A 119 -4.21 -10.94 11.67
N ARG A 120 -4.05 -11.46 12.89
CA ARG A 120 -4.17 -10.66 14.12
C ARG A 120 -2.85 -10.68 14.86
N PRO A 121 -1.85 -9.91 14.40
CA PRO A 121 -0.63 -9.73 15.17
C PRO A 121 -0.92 -8.92 16.43
N ASP A 122 0.08 -8.75 17.29
CA ASP A 122 -0.08 -7.92 18.48
C ASP A 122 -0.31 -6.44 18.17
N LEU A 123 -0.71 -5.68 19.19
CA LEU A 123 -1.03 -4.26 19.08
C LEU A 123 0.09 -3.44 18.46
N ALA A 124 1.36 -3.71 18.80
CA ALA A 124 2.50 -2.95 18.29
C ALA A 124 2.67 -3.19 16.78
N THR A 125 2.60 -4.44 16.36
CA THR A 125 2.68 -4.82 14.94
C THR A 125 1.48 -4.30 14.15
N SER A 126 0.26 -4.37 14.71
CA SER A 126 -0.94 -3.79 14.10
C SER A 126 -0.84 -2.27 13.94
N ALA A 127 -0.29 -1.57 14.94
CA ALA A 127 -0.06 -0.13 14.86
C ALA A 127 0.99 0.21 13.79
N VAL A 128 2.06 -0.58 13.69
CA VAL A 128 3.05 -0.44 12.60
C VAL A 128 2.38 -0.61 11.24
N PHE A 129 1.56 -1.64 11.05
CA PHE A 129 0.85 -1.82 9.78
C PHE A 129 -0.08 -0.66 9.45
N LEU A 130 -0.80 -0.10 10.44
CA LEU A 130 -1.56 1.12 10.20
C LEU A 130 -0.65 2.25 9.73
N LEU A 131 0.47 2.49 10.43
CA LEU A 131 1.43 3.53 10.07
C LEU A 131 2.03 3.34 8.67
N THR A 132 2.39 2.11 8.28
CA THR A 132 2.95 1.81 6.95
C THR A 132 1.91 2.03 5.85
N HIS A 133 0.63 1.77 6.11
CA HIS A 133 -0.45 2.12 5.17
C HIS A 133 -0.69 3.62 5.08
N LEU A 134 -0.54 4.37 6.17
CA LEU A 134 -0.55 5.84 6.12
C LEU A 134 0.61 6.36 5.26
N VAL A 135 1.80 5.75 5.38
CA VAL A 135 2.96 6.06 4.52
C VAL A 135 2.66 5.74 3.06
N LEU A 136 2.11 4.56 2.77
CA LEU A 136 1.66 4.18 1.42
C LEU A 136 0.77 5.27 0.82
N GLY A 137 -0.33 5.58 1.50
CA GLY A 137 -1.31 6.53 0.99
C GLY A 137 -0.76 7.94 0.84
N ALA A 138 0.00 8.43 1.83
CA ALA A 138 0.64 9.75 1.77
C ALA A 138 1.61 9.86 0.58
N VAL A 139 2.53 8.90 0.44
CA VAL A 139 3.54 8.92 -0.63
C VAL A 139 2.88 8.75 -1.99
N THR A 140 1.96 7.80 -2.15
CA THR A 140 1.23 7.60 -3.41
C THR A 140 0.53 8.87 -3.87
N PHE A 141 -0.23 9.54 -3.00
CA PHE A 141 -0.95 10.76 -3.37
C PHE A 141 0.00 11.94 -3.68
N LEU A 142 1.10 12.09 -2.92
CA LEU A 142 2.08 13.13 -3.16
C LEU A 142 2.83 12.94 -4.49
N VAL A 143 3.15 11.69 -4.85
CA VAL A 143 3.79 11.33 -6.12
C VAL A 143 2.85 11.58 -7.29
N ILE A 144 1.62 11.03 -7.26
CA ILE A 144 0.62 11.25 -8.31
C ILE A 144 0.34 12.75 -8.48
N GLY A 145 0.28 13.47 -7.36
CA GLY A 145 0.10 14.91 -7.32
C GLY A 145 1.19 15.73 -8.01
N GLN A 146 2.29 15.13 -8.47
CA GLN A 146 3.30 15.80 -9.30
C GLN A 146 2.96 15.78 -10.80
N PHE A 147 2.03 14.94 -11.23
CA PHE A 147 1.69 14.74 -12.65
C PHE A 147 0.32 15.36 -13.00
N GLN A 148 0.14 15.67 -14.29
CA GLN A 148 -1.18 15.93 -14.88
C GLN A 148 -1.73 14.61 -15.44
N THR A 149 -2.99 14.35 -15.16
CA THR A 149 -3.67 13.09 -15.50
C THR A 149 -4.75 13.40 -16.52
N GLU A 150 -4.80 12.69 -17.65
CA GLU A 150 -5.69 12.97 -18.79
C GLU A 150 -7.18 13.10 -18.41
N VAL A 151 -7.64 12.41 -17.35
CA VAL A 151 -9.03 12.48 -16.88
C VAL A 151 -9.41 13.89 -16.37
N CYS A 152 -8.43 14.71 -15.95
CA CYS A 152 -8.69 16.09 -15.51
C CYS A 152 -9.03 17.04 -16.67
N ASP A 153 -8.70 16.71 -17.92
CA ASP A 153 -8.87 17.62 -19.07
C ASP A 153 -10.13 17.30 -19.89
N ALA A 154 -10.87 16.26 -19.51
CA ALA A 154 -12.16 15.90 -20.11
C ALA A 154 -13.38 16.61 -19.46
N GLN A 155 -13.16 17.49 -18.48
CA GLN A 155 -14.19 18.24 -17.76
C GLN A 155 -14.01 19.75 -17.96
#